data_AF-A0A2Z5JSZ0-F1
#
_entry.id   AF-A0A2Z5JSZ0-F1
#
_cell.length_a   1.000
_cell.length_b   1.000
_cell.length_c   1.000
_cell.angle_alpha   90.00
_cell.angle_beta   90.00
_cell.angle_gamma   90.00
#
_symmetry.space_group_name_H-M   'P 1'
#
loop_
_entity.id
_entity.type
_entity.pdbx_description
1 polymer ?
#
loop_
_entity_poly.entity_id
_entity_poly.type
_entity_poly.pdbx_seq_one_letter_code
_entity_poly.pdbx_strand_id
1 'polypeptide(L)'
;MTAPARPAPPARRRRRFDLRATALFFVFLAVVVSVVGLVARVVAGAVERRPAWVFVLVVVAVAGFAGLGRRWHLARAARRAAAALDAAAREAAGELSAPAIPRQHPAVVDVSVDYDALTAEEFEEAVAALCERDGCSGVEVVGGAGDLGADVVAVAPDGRRVVVQCKHYGDSHRVGSQDLQRFGGTCFTVHEADVAVLVTTSDFTAPAVEYADQCGIVCVDREALWTWTDGTGPAPWEAAPGERSAGWERAGAES
;
A
#
# COMPACT_ATOMS: atom_id res chain seq x y z
N MET A 1 -51.77 -13.68 -48.28
CA MET A 1 -51.78 -13.39 -46.83
C MET A 1 -50.44 -13.81 -46.27
N THR A 2 -49.57 -12.85 -46.03
CA THR A 2 -48.18 -13.01 -45.57
C THR A 2 -48.13 -13.01 -44.05
N ALA A 3 -47.63 -14.08 -43.44
CA ALA A 3 -47.44 -14.19 -41.99
C ALA A 3 -46.09 -13.56 -41.57
N PRO A 4 -46.00 -12.90 -40.39
CA PRO A 4 -44.78 -12.21 -39.97
C PRO A 4 -43.76 -13.17 -39.32
N ALA A 5 -42.49 -12.98 -39.65
CA ALA A 5 -41.36 -13.71 -39.07
C ALA A 5 -41.05 -13.20 -37.65
N ARG A 6 -40.91 -14.12 -36.69
CA ARG A 6 -40.48 -13.83 -35.30
C ARG A 6 -38.96 -13.63 -35.23
N PRO A 7 -38.45 -12.73 -34.36
CA PRO A 7 -37.00 -12.55 -34.18
C PRO A 7 -36.39 -13.66 -33.33
N ALA A 8 -35.20 -14.13 -33.74
CA ALA A 8 -34.41 -15.14 -33.04
C ALA A 8 -33.65 -14.54 -31.84
N PRO A 9 -33.48 -15.28 -30.73
CA PRO A 9 -32.78 -14.78 -29.56
C PRO A 9 -31.25 -14.79 -29.75
N PRO A 10 -30.50 -13.93 -29.02
CA PRO A 10 -29.07 -13.78 -29.19
C PRO A 10 -28.32 -15.04 -28.73
N ALA A 11 -27.38 -15.49 -29.58
CA ALA A 11 -26.52 -16.63 -29.33
C ALA A 11 -25.64 -16.38 -28.09
N ARG A 12 -25.92 -17.10 -26.99
CA ARG A 12 -25.02 -17.20 -25.83
C ARG A 12 -23.65 -17.71 -26.30
N ARG A 13 -22.62 -16.86 -26.20
CA ARG A 13 -21.21 -17.26 -26.35
C ARG A 13 -20.92 -18.39 -25.37
N ARG A 14 -20.77 -19.61 -25.88
CA ARG A 14 -20.31 -20.77 -25.12
C ARG A 14 -18.88 -20.49 -24.64
N ARG A 15 -18.69 -20.38 -23.31
CA ARG A 15 -17.37 -20.52 -22.68
C ARG A 15 -16.78 -21.84 -23.15
N ARG A 16 -15.71 -21.78 -23.95
CA ARG A 16 -14.95 -22.96 -24.34
C ARG A 16 -14.33 -23.53 -23.06
N PHE A 17 -14.75 -24.74 -22.69
CA PHE A 17 -14.10 -25.53 -21.64
C PHE A 17 -12.64 -25.73 -22.03
N ASP A 18 -11.73 -25.19 -21.25
CA ASP A 18 -10.30 -25.30 -21.52
C ASP A 18 -9.81 -26.66 -21.00
N LEU A 19 -9.85 -27.67 -21.86
CA LEU A 19 -9.45 -29.05 -21.56
C LEU A 19 -7.99 -29.16 -21.08
N ARG A 20 -7.16 -28.16 -21.39
CA ARG A 20 -5.77 -28.06 -20.96
C ARG A 20 -5.66 -27.67 -19.48
N ALA A 21 -6.55 -26.82 -18.98
CA ALA A 21 -6.54 -26.40 -17.57
C ALA A 21 -6.98 -27.52 -16.62
N THR A 22 -7.98 -28.31 -17.01
CA THR A 22 -8.39 -29.50 -16.25
C THR A 22 -7.34 -30.59 -16.29
N ALA A 23 -6.68 -30.83 -17.43
CA ALA A 23 -5.59 -31.80 -17.54
C ALA A 23 -4.40 -31.45 -16.61
N LEU A 24 -3.99 -30.17 -16.58
CA LEU A 24 -2.93 -29.70 -15.67
C LEU A 24 -3.31 -29.87 -14.19
N PHE A 25 -4.57 -29.61 -13.84
CA PHE A 25 -5.07 -29.84 -12.48
C PHE A 25 -4.99 -31.32 -12.08
N PHE A 26 -5.36 -32.25 -12.96
CA PHE A 26 -5.26 -33.68 -12.67
C PHE A 26 -3.81 -34.16 -12.54
N VAL A 27 -2.89 -33.64 -13.36
CA VAL A 27 -1.46 -33.95 -13.25
C VAL A 27 -0.89 -33.43 -11.93
N PHE A 28 -1.20 -32.18 -11.55
CA PHE A 28 -0.78 -31.62 -10.27
C PHE A 28 -1.32 -32.41 -9.09
N LEU A 29 -2.62 -32.76 -9.12
CA LEU A 29 -3.25 -33.58 -8.10
C LEU A 29 -2.57 -34.95 -7.97
N ALA A 30 -2.25 -35.60 -9.10
CA ALA A 30 -1.54 -36.89 -9.12
C ALA A 30 -0.13 -36.79 -8.52
N VAL A 31 0.59 -35.70 -8.81
CA VAL A 31 1.91 -35.43 -8.20
C VAL A 31 1.77 -35.24 -6.69
N VAL A 32 0.81 -34.44 -6.23
CA VAL A 32 0.56 -34.23 -4.78
C VAL A 32 0.24 -35.53 -4.08
N VAL A 33 -0.66 -36.35 -4.63
CA VAL A 33 -1.02 -37.65 -4.05
C VAL A 33 0.17 -38.60 -4.01
N SER A 34 1.01 -38.58 -5.05
CA SER A 34 2.24 -39.40 -5.12
C SER A 34 3.27 -38.99 -4.07
N VAL A 35 3.49 -37.68 -3.89
CA VAL A 35 4.39 -37.15 -2.86
C VAL A 35 3.89 -37.49 -1.46
N VAL A 36 2.58 -37.30 -1.20
CA VAL A 36 1.97 -37.66 0.09
C VAL A 36 2.11 -39.15 0.37
N GLY A 37 1.86 -40.01 -0.62
CA GLY A 37 2.04 -41.45 -0.48
C GLY A 37 3.48 -41.85 -0.21
N LEU A 38 4.45 -41.17 -0.83
CA LEU A 38 5.89 -41.43 -0.62
C LEU A 38 6.32 -41.02 0.79
N VAL A 39 5.88 -39.86 1.27
CA VAL A 39 6.11 -39.40 2.64
C VAL A 39 5.48 -40.37 3.65
N ALA A 40 4.24 -40.79 3.43
CA ALA A 40 3.56 -41.76 4.30
C ALA A 40 4.32 -43.09 4.36
N ARG A 41 4.87 -43.57 3.22
CA ARG A 41 5.69 -44.79 3.18
C ARG A 41 7.00 -44.65 3.94
N VAL A 42 7.67 -43.50 3.82
CA VAL A 42 8.90 -43.20 4.55
C VAL A 42 8.65 -43.15 6.05
N VAL A 43 7.54 -42.53 6.47
CA VAL A 43 7.12 -42.47 7.87
C VAL A 43 6.76 -43.86 8.40
N ALA A 44 6.00 -44.66 7.65
CA ALA A 44 5.65 -46.04 8.03
C ALA A 44 6.90 -46.93 8.19
N GLY A 45 7.84 -46.84 7.24
CA GLY A 45 9.10 -47.60 7.29
C GLY A 45 10.10 -47.11 8.35
N ALA A 46 9.90 -45.92 8.91
CA ALA A 46 10.64 -45.39 10.06
C ALA A 46 10.02 -45.82 11.39
N VAL A 47 8.69 -45.91 11.46
CA VAL A 47 7.93 -46.40 12.63
C VAL A 47 8.29 -47.85 12.95
N GLU A 48 8.46 -48.72 11.95
CA GLU A 48 8.81 -50.13 12.15
C GLU A 48 10.23 -50.36 12.70
N ARG A 49 11.17 -49.43 12.48
CA ARG A 49 12.58 -49.64 12.85
C ARG A 49 12.97 -49.01 14.19
N ARG A 50 12.29 -47.95 14.66
CA ARG A 50 12.66 -47.20 15.87
C ARG A 50 11.44 -46.45 16.49
N PRO A 51 10.48 -47.13 17.15
CA PRO A 51 9.26 -46.50 17.68
C PRO A 51 9.54 -45.35 18.68
N ALA A 52 10.67 -45.41 19.39
CA ALA A 52 11.07 -44.38 20.35
C ALA A 52 11.34 -43.00 19.71
N TRP A 53 11.86 -42.93 18.49
CA TRP A 53 12.21 -41.64 17.84
C TRP A 53 10.97 -40.89 17.35
N VAL A 54 9.92 -41.61 16.96
CA VAL A 54 8.62 -41.02 16.59
C VAL A 54 7.99 -40.34 17.81
N PHE A 55 8.08 -40.97 18.98
CA PHE A 55 7.59 -40.38 20.22
C PHE A 55 8.36 -39.10 20.58
N VAL A 56 9.69 -39.11 20.44
CA VAL A 56 10.52 -37.91 20.67
C VAL A 56 10.14 -36.77 19.71
N LEU A 57 9.96 -37.06 18.42
CA LEU A 57 9.56 -36.05 17.44
C LEU A 57 8.17 -35.47 17.73
N VAL A 58 7.20 -36.30 18.13
CA VAL A 58 5.86 -35.85 18.53
C VAL A 58 5.93 -34.96 19.78
N VAL A 59 6.70 -35.35 20.80
CA VAL A 59 6.88 -34.55 22.02
C VAL A 59 7.54 -33.21 21.72
N VAL A 60 8.57 -33.17 20.87
CA VAL A 60 9.24 -31.93 20.45
C VAL A 60 8.29 -31.04 19.64
N ALA A 61 7.49 -31.62 18.74
CA ALA A 61 6.51 -30.88 17.96
C ALA A 61 5.41 -30.26 18.86
N VAL A 62 4.89 -31.02 19.82
CA VAL A 62 3.88 -30.53 20.79
C VAL A 62 4.47 -29.44 21.69
N ALA A 63 5.69 -29.62 22.20
CA ALA A 63 6.37 -28.61 23.01
C ALA A 63 6.65 -27.33 22.21
N GLY A 64 7.08 -27.47 20.95
CA GLY A 64 7.27 -26.35 20.03
C GLY A 64 5.98 -25.59 19.74
N PHE A 65 4.87 -26.30 19.49
CA PHE A 65 3.57 -25.70 19.24
C PHE A 65 3.01 -24.98 20.49
N ALA A 66 3.18 -25.56 21.68
CA ALA A 66 2.77 -24.94 22.94
C ALA A 66 3.63 -23.72 23.32
N GLY A 67 4.93 -23.73 22.99
CA GLY A 67 5.81 -22.58 23.11
C GLY A 67 5.43 -21.46 22.14
N LEU A 68 5.06 -21.84 20.91
CA LEU A 68 4.51 -20.94 19.89
C LEU A 68 3.21 -20.28 20.35
N GLY A 69 2.26 -21.04 20.88
CA GLY A 69 1.01 -20.49 21.40
C GLY A 69 1.27 -19.44 22.49
N ARG A 70 2.14 -19.76 23.46
CA ARG A 70 2.44 -18.87 24.59
C ARG A 70 3.09 -17.54 24.16
N ARG A 71 4.04 -17.54 23.21
CA ARG A 71 4.62 -16.29 22.68
C ARG A 71 3.59 -15.44 21.94
N TRP A 72 2.63 -16.05 21.24
CA TRP A 72 1.57 -15.33 20.53
C TRP A 72 0.54 -14.74 21.51
N HIS A 73 0.20 -15.44 22.59
CA HIS A 73 -0.67 -14.92 23.64
C HIS A 73 -0.01 -13.79 24.44
N LEU A 74 1.28 -13.91 24.79
CA LEU A 74 2.05 -12.85 25.44
C LEU A 74 2.21 -11.62 24.55
N ALA A 75 2.49 -11.80 23.25
CA ALA A 75 2.56 -10.69 22.29
C ALA A 75 1.22 -9.99 22.05
N ARG A 76 0.09 -10.72 22.18
CA ARG A 76 -1.25 -10.12 22.12
C ARG A 76 -1.60 -9.38 23.42
N ALA A 77 -1.20 -9.90 24.58
CA ALA A 77 -1.38 -9.22 25.87
C ALA A 77 -0.55 -7.92 25.96
N ALA A 78 0.72 -7.97 25.53
CA ALA A 78 1.58 -6.80 25.45
C ALA A 78 1.02 -5.72 24.52
N ARG A 79 0.48 -6.11 23.35
CA ARG A 79 -0.17 -5.17 22.42
C ARG A 79 -1.42 -4.52 23.00
N ARG A 80 -2.22 -5.24 23.80
CA ARG A 80 -3.38 -4.65 24.49
C ARG A 80 -2.98 -3.70 25.61
N ALA A 81 -1.93 -4.04 26.36
CA ALA A 81 -1.39 -3.15 27.38
C ALA A 81 -0.81 -1.87 26.77
N ALA A 82 -0.10 -1.98 25.64
CA ALA A 82 0.38 -0.83 24.88
C ALA A 82 -0.78 0.03 24.36
N ALA A 83 -1.81 -0.58 23.78
CA ALA A 83 -3.00 0.16 23.32
C ALA A 83 -3.76 0.87 24.45
N ALA A 84 -3.81 0.26 25.65
CA ALA A 84 -4.45 0.87 26.81
C ALA A 84 -3.64 2.07 27.36
N LEU A 85 -2.31 1.95 27.41
CA LEU A 85 -1.43 3.07 27.77
C LEU A 85 -1.54 4.22 26.76
N ASP A 86 -1.63 3.88 25.48
CA ASP A 86 -1.72 4.84 24.37
C ASP A 86 -3.09 5.55 24.34
N ALA A 87 -4.18 4.86 24.72
CA ALA A 87 -5.49 5.48 24.91
C ALA A 87 -5.49 6.47 26.09
N ALA A 88 -4.90 6.07 27.23
CA ALA A 88 -4.77 6.94 28.39
C ALA A 88 -3.89 8.18 28.11
N ALA A 89 -2.83 8.03 27.29
CA ALA A 89 -1.99 9.14 26.88
C ALA A 89 -2.74 10.16 25.99
N ARG A 90 -3.59 9.69 25.06
CA ARG A 90 -4.45 10.56 24.22
C ARG A 90 -5.49 11.31 25.04
N GLU A 91 -6.08 10.64 26.03
CA GLU A 91 -7.07 11.26 26.92
C GLU A 91 -6.44 12.40 27.72
N ALA A 92 -5.25 12.17 28.29
CA ALA A 92 -4.49 13.21 28.99
C ALA A 92 -4.05 14.37 28.06
N ALA A 93 -3.67 14.07 26.81
CA ALA A 93 -3.32 15.09 25.83
C ALA A 93 -4.53 15.93 25.37
N GLY A 94 -5.71 15.32 25.32
CA GLY A 94 -6.98 15.99 25.01
C GLY A 94 -7.39 17.00 26.07
N GLU A 95 -7.17 16.70 27.36
CA GLU A 95 -7.44 17.63 28.46
C GLU A 95 -6.48 18.84 28.48
N LEU A 96 -5.27 18.68 27.93
CA LEU A 96 -4.25 19.73 27.85
C LEU A 96 -4.33 20.58 26.57
N SER A 97 -5.13 20.17 25.58
CA SER A 97 -5.37 20.98 24.38
C SER A 97 -6.29 22.16 24.71
N ALA A 98 -5.70 23.35 24.76
CA ALA A 98 -6.45 24.61 24.72
C ALA A 98 -7.38 24.62 23.47
N PRO A 99 -8.57 25.25 23.55
CA PRO A 99 -9.52 25.22 22.44
C PRO A 99 -8.88 25.75 21.15
N ALA A 100 -8.94 24.93 20.10
CA ALA A 100 -8.53 25.30 18.76
C ALA A 100 -9.34 26.53 18.31
N ILE A 101 -8.70 27.70 18.35
CA ILE A 101 -9.26 28.90 17.73
C ILE A 101 -9.32 28.61 16.22
N PRO A 102 -10.47 28.77 15.54
CA PRO A 102 -10.54 28.69 14.09
C PRO A 102 -9.62 29.77 13.52
N ARG A 103 -8.43 29.37 13.03
CA ARG A 103 -7.50 30.32 12.41
C ARG A 103 -8.03 30.61 11.01
N GLN A 104 -8.56 31.82 10.85
CA GLN A 104 -8.86 32.37 9.54
C GLN A 104 -7.55 32.40 8.74
N HIS A 105 -7.50 31.67 7.63
CA HIS A 105 -6.39 31.72 6.67
C HIS A 105 -6.24 33.16 6.17
N PRO A 106 -5.13 33.87 6.51
CA PRO A 106 -4.89 35.17 5.91
C PRO A 106 -4.50 34.95 4.45
N ALA A 107 -4.97 35.88 3.62
CA ALA A 107 -4.66 35.94 2.20
C ALA A 107 -3.15 35.91 1.94
N VAL A 108 -2.80 35.12 0.92
CA VAL A 108 -1.51 34.93 0.26
C VAL A 108 -0.56 36.12 0.45
N VAL A 109 0.44 35.91 1.31
CA VAL A 109 1.69 36.67 1.31
C VAL A 109 2.74 35.70 0.81
N ASP A 110 3.49 36.13 -0.20
CA ASP A 110 4.70 35.46 -0.71
C ASP A 110 5.71 35.29 0.43
N VAL A 111 5.54 34.23 1.19
CA VAL A 111 6.44 33.78 2.25
C VAL A 111 7.01 32.48 1.73
N SER A 112 8.27 32.50 1.32
CA SER A 112 9.03 31.29 1.05
C SER A 112 8.94 30.39 2.28
N VAL A 113 8.23 29.27 2.17
CA VAL A 113 8.10 28.31 3.26
C VAL A 113 9.45 27.64 3.46
N ASP A 114 10.07 27.88 4.62
CA ASP A 114 11.29 27.16 5.00
C ASP A 114 10.91 25.78 5.55
N TYR A 115 10.86 24.79 4.66
CA TYR A 115 10.51 23.41 5.01
C TYR A 115 11.46 22.77 6.03
N ASP A 116 12.72 23.21 6.11
CA ASP A 116 13.70 22.63 7.03
C ASP A 116 13.45 23.08 8.48
N ALA A 117 12.78 24.21 8.68
CA ALA A 117 12.44 24.75 9.99
C ALA A 117 11.13 24.19 10.58
N LEU A 118 10.31 23.51 9.76
CA LEU A 118 9.04 22.93 10.17
C LEU A 118 9.24 21.67 11.02
N THR A 119 8.29 21.37 11.90
CA THR A 119 8.17 20.01 12.46
C THR A 119 7.67 19.02 11.41
N ALA A 120 7.72 17.72 11.72
CA ALA A 120 7.19 16.69 10.82
C ALA A 120 5.68 16.87 10.56
N GLU A 121 4.91 17.19 11.60
CA GLU A 121 3.47 17.44 11.50
C GLU A 121 3.18 18.72 10.70
N GLU A 122 3.93 19.80 10.95
CA GLU A 122 3.81 21.04 10.17
C GLU A 122 4.19 20.84 8.71
N PHE A 123 5.13 19.93 8.43
CA PHE A 123 5.50 19.56 7.07
C PHE A 123 4.36 18.82 6.35
N GLU A 124 3.69 17.89 7.03
CA GLU A 124 2.49 17.22 6.49
C GLU A 124 1.37 18.21 6.18
N GLU A 125 1.10 19.15 7.10
CA GLU A 125 0.12 20.22 6.90
C GLU A 125 0.50 21.11 5.70
N ALA A 126 1.77 21.46 5.55
CA ALA A 126 2.24 22.27 4.42
C ALA A 126 2.06 21.54 3.08
N VAL A 127 2.34 20.24 3.03
CA VAL A 127 2.11 19.42 1.82
C VAL A 127 0.62 19.29 1.52
N ALA A 128 -0.24 19.15 2.54
CA ALA A 128 -1.69 19.16 2.37
C ALA A 128 -2.19 20.50 1.78
N ALA A 129 -1.68 21.62 2.27
CA ALA A 129 -2.00 22.95 1.73
C ALA A 129 -1.57 23.11 0.25
N LEU A 130 -0.43 22.52 -0.15
CA LEU A 130 -0.03 22.48 -1.57
C LEU A 130 -1.01 21.66 -2.41
N CYS A 131 -1.47 20.51 -1.91
CA CYS A 131 -2.49 19.71 -2.58
C CYS A 131 -3.79 20.51 -2.80
N GLU A 132 -4.29 21.19 -1.76
CA GLU A 132 -5.49 22.05 -1.86
C GLU A 132 -5.30 23.19 -2.85
N ARG A 133 -4.14 23.88 -2.78
CA ARG A 133 -3.80 24.99 -3.67
C ARG A 133 -3.86 24.58 -5.15
N ASP A 134 -3.36 23.38 -5.45
CA ASP A 134 -3.27 22.88 -6.83
C ASP A 134 -4.51 22.08 -7.27
N GLY A 135 -5.62 22.24 -6.53
CA GLY A 135 -6.95 21.82 -6.95
C GLY A 135 -7.36 20.42 -6.49
N CYS A 136 -6.60 19.78 -5.61
CA CYS A 136 -7.07 18.56 -4.97
C CYS A 136 -8.28 18.85 -4.08
N SER A 137 -9.17 17.87 -3.96
CA SER A 137 -10.35 17.91 -3.10
C SER A 137 -10.31 16.80 -2.06
N GLY A 138 -11.06 16.96 -0.97
CA GLY A 138 -11.09 15.97 0.11
C GLY A 138 -9.71 15.73 0.73
N VAL A 139 -8.93 16.80 0.91
CA VAL A 139 -7.59 16.73 1.49
C VAL A 139 -7.72 16.47 2.99
N GLU A 140 -7.09 15.39 3.45
CA GLU A 140 -7.08 14.97 4.84
C GLU A 140 -5.64 14.66 5.26
N VAL A 141 -5.16 15.33 6.33
CA VAL A 141 -3.94 14.94 7.03
C VAL A 141 -4.31 13.78 7.95
N VAL A 142 -3.76 12.60 7.68
CA VAL A 142 -4.07 11.34 8.39
C VAL A 142 -3.03 11.05 9.48
N GLY A 143 -1.83 11.63 9.35
CA GLY A 143 -0.60 11.29 10.08
C GLY A 143 -0.75 10.85 11.54
N GLY A 144 0.09 9.90 11.95
CA GLY A 144 0.20 9.46 13.33
C GLY A 144 0.26 7.94 13.50
N ALA A 145 0.23 7.48 14.75
CA ALA A 145 0.43 6.05 15.04
C ALA A 145 -0.62 5.16 14.35
N GLY A 146 -0.19 4.40 13.34
CA GLY A 146 -1.04 3.48 12.59
C GLY A 146 -1.54 4.00 11.25
N ASP A 147 -1.03 5.14 10.79
CA ASP A 147 -1.23 5.69 9.43
C ASP A 147 -0.77 4.77 8.31
N LEU A 148 0.04 3.75 8.64
CA LEU A 148 0.65 2.80 7.70
C LEU A 148 1.38 3.51 6.54
N GLY A 149 1.87 4.72 6.80
CA GLY A 149 2.63 5.54 5.88
C GLY A 149 1.81 6.42 4.94
N ALA A 150 0.51 6.60 5.15
CA ALA A 150 -0.27 7.63 4.46
C ALA A 150 -0.42 8.85 5.38
N ASP A 151 0.35 9.90 5.11
CA ASP A 151 0.37 11.10 5.94
C ASP A 151 -0.65 12.13 5.44
N VAL A 152 -0.83 12.21 4.11
CA VAL A 152 -1.88 13.00 3.46
C VAL A 152 -2.62 12.17 2.43
N VAL A 153 -3.93 12.29 2.40
CA VAL A 153 -4.80 11.68 1.39
C VAL A 153 -5.61 12.78 0.71
N ALA A 154 -5.74 12.68 -0.61
CA ALA A 154 -6.46 13.66 -1.40
C ALA A 154 -7.06 13.03 -2.67
N VAL A 155 -7.93 13.77 -3.36
CA VAL A 155 -8.42 13.43 -4.70
C VAL A 155 -7.95 14.50 -5.67
N ALA A 156 -7.12 14.10 -6.65
CA ALA A 156 -6.60 14.98 -7.68
C ALA A 156 -7.71 15.57 -8.57
N PRO A 157 -7.46 16.68 -9.29
CA PRO A 157 -8.44 17.29 -10.19
C PRO A 157 -9.00 16.35 -11.27
N ASP A 158 -8.26 15.31 -11.63
CA ASP A 158 -8.67 14.28 -12.60
C ASP A 158 -9.43 13.10 -11.97
N GLY A 159 -9.71 13.16 -10.68
CA GLY A 159 -10.46 12.17 -9.91
C GLY A 159 -9.63 11.04 -9.31
N ARG A 160 -8.31 10.99 -9.55
CA ARG A 160 -7.43 9.96 -8.97
C ARG A 160 -7.22 10.18 -7.49
N ARG A 161 -7.24 9.09 -6.70
CA ARG A 161 -6.89 9.11 -5.28
C ARG A 161 -5.38 9.23 -5.12
N VAL A 162 -4.96 10.32 -4.50
CA VAL A 162 -3.55 10.62 -4.19
C VAL A 162 -3.29 10.25 -2.74
N VAL A 163 -2.25 9.45 -2.50
CA VAL A 163 -1.76 9.12 -1.16
C VAL A 163 -0.32 9.59 -1.08
N VAL A 164 -0.04 10.43 -0.09
CA VAL A 164 1.26 11.08 0.10
C VAL A 164 1.87 10.62 1.42
N GLN A 165 3.13 10.21 1.36
CA GLN A 165 4.00 10.05 2.52
C GLN A 165 4.98 11.22 2.59
N CYS A 166 5.11 11.83 3.75
CA CYS A 166 6.05 12.90 4.05
C CYS A 166 7.25 12.34 4.85
N LYS A 167 8.47 12.68 4.43
CA LYS A 167 9.71 12.39 5.16
C LYS A 167 10.48 13.67 5.39
N HIS A 168 10.33 14.24 6.58
CA HIS A 168 11.13 15.37 7.05
C HIS A 168 12.49 14.88 7.56
N TYR A 169 13.50 14.91 6.69
CA TYR A 169 14.88 14.52 7.00
C TYR A 169 15.84 15.68 6.66
N GLY A 170 16.91 15.81 7.45
CA GLY A 170 17.98 16.77 7.14
C GLY A 170 18.93 16.26 6.04
N ASP A 171 19.74 17.16 5.49
CA ASP A 171 20.61 16.94 4.31
C ASP A 171 21.53 15.71 4.39
N SER A 172 21.95 15.32 5.59
CA SER A 172 22.82 14.16 5.79
C SER A 172 22.08 12.81 5.77
N HIS A 173 20.75 12.82 5.72
CA HIS A 173 19.91 11.62 5.77
C HIS A 173 18.99 11.55 4.55
N ARG A 174 19.37 10.69 3.61
CA ARG A 174 18.62 10.45 2.37
C ARG A 174 17.56 9.38 2.56
N VAL A 175 16.46 9.49 1.83
CA VAL A 175 15.41 8.48 1.81
C VAL A 175 15.93 7.21 1.13
N GLY A 176 15.86 6.09 1.85
CA GLY A 176 16.39 4.81 1.42
C GLY A 176 15.32 3.93 0.75
N SER A 177 15.75 2.89 0.04
CA SER A 177 14.82 1.93 -0.58
C SER A 177 13.91 1.25 0.43
N GLN A 178 14.32 1.13 1.69
CA GLN A 178 13.48 0.57 2.76
C GLN A 178 12.24 1.43 3.05
N ASP A 179 12.35 2.75 2.97
CA ASP A 179 11.21 3.66 3.18
C ASP A 179 10.19 3.49 2.07
N LEU A 180 10.66 3.45 0.82
CA LEU A 180 9.81 3.21 -0.34
C LEU A 180 9.19 1.81 -0.31
N GLN A 181 9.90 0.79 0.16
CA GLN A 181 9.34 -0.57 0.30
C GLN A 181 8.23 -0.65 1.34
N ARG A 182 8.37 0.07 2.47
CA ARG A 182 7.33 0.14 3.50
C ARG A 182 6.09 0.83 2.94
N PHE A 183 6.28 1.99 2.30
CA PHE A 183 5.21 2.76 1.70
C PHE A 183 4.53 2.01 0.54
N GLY A 184 5.32 1.45 -0.38
CA GLY A 184 4.85 0.63 -1.49
C GLY A 184 4.06 -0.60 -1.04
N GLY A 185 4.35 -1.13 0.14
CA GLY A 185 3.60 -2.23 0.75
C GLY A 185 2.16 -1.88 1.13
N THR A 186 1.84 -0.60 1.35
CA THR A 186 0.56 -0.16 1.92
C THR A 186 -0.19 0.82 1.02
N CYS A 187 0.48 1.75 0.33
CA CYS A 187 -0.16 2.83 -0.41
C CYS A 187 -1.21 2.33 -1.43
N PHE A 188 -0.87 1.33 -2.25
CA PHE A 188 -1.79 0.79 -3.25
C PHE A 188 -2.81 -0.21 -2.68
N THR A 189 -2.40 -1.04 -1.71
CA THR A 189 -3.22 -2.18 -1.26
C THR A 189 -4.12 -1.86 -0.08
N VAL A 190 -3.70 -0.93 0.78
CA VAL A 190 -4.42 -0.52 1.99
C VAL A 190 -5.09 0.83 1.79
N HIS A 191 -4.38 1.79 1.19
CA HIS A 191 -4.89 3.15 1.00
C HIS A 191 -5.51 3.37 -0.38
N GLU A 192 -5.50 2.34 -1.25
CA GLU A 192 -6.11 2.35 -2.59
C GLU A 192 -5.63 3.54 -3.44
N ALA A 193 -4.35 3.89 -3.32
CA ALA A 193 -3.76 4.98 -4.10
C ALA A 193 -3.84 4.68 -5.60
N ASP A 194 -4.37 5.63 -6.38
CA ASP A 194 -4.15 5.68 -7.83
C ASP A 194 -2.82 6.37 -8.15
N VAL A 195 -2.43 7.32 -7.28
CA VAL A 195 -1.14 8.01 -7.32
C VAL A 195 -0.52 7.95 -5.93
N ALA A 196 0.59 7.22 -5.81
CA ALA A 196 1.40 7.20 -4.60
C ALA A 196 2.54 8.19 -4.72
N VAL A 197 2.70 9.09 -3.75
CA VAL A 197 3.74 10.13 -3.74
C VAL A 197 4.53 10.03 -2.45
N LEU A 198 5.86 10.09 -2.53
CA LEU A 198 6.71 10.30 -1.36
C LEU A 198 7.42 11.64 -1.49
N VAL A 199 7.14 12.55 -0.56
CA VAL A 199 7.71 13.89 -0.49
C VAL A 199 8.74 13.93 0.62
N THR A 200 9.90 14.52 0.37
CA THR A 200 10.95 14.68 1.38
C THR A 200 11.64 16.04 1.27
N THR A 201 12.09 16.56 2.41
CA THR A 201 13.00 17.69 2.48
C THR A 201 14.45 17.31 2.15
N SER A 202 14.76 16.04 1.87
CA SER A 202 16.11 15.56 1.55
C SER A 202 16.19 15.04 0.10
N ASP A 203 17.20 14.22 -0.19
CA ASP A 203 17.34 13.50 -1.45
C ASP A 203 16.91 12.03 -1.32
N PHE A 204 16.65 11.39 -2.46
CA PHE A 204 16.54 9.93 -2.56
C PHE A 204 17.88 9.27 -2.86
N THR A 205 18.08 8.08 -2.32
CA THR A 205 19.17 7.20 -2.76
C THR A 205 18.86 6.56 -4.12
N ALA A 206 19.88 6.22 -4.92
CA ALA A 206 19.65 5.58 -6.23
C ALA A 206 18.79 4.29 -6.15
N PRO A 207 19.00 3.37 -5.18
CA PRO A 207 18.12 2.22 -5.01
C PRO A 207 16.67 2.57 -4.62
N ALA A 208 16.45 3.73 -3.97
CA ALA A 208 15.10 4.20 -3.66
C ALA A 208 14.36 4.63 -4.92
N VAL A 209 15.02 5.42 -5.78
CA VAL A 209 14.47 5.84 -7.08
C VAL A 209 14.17 4.64 -7.97
N GLU A 210 15.12 3.70 -8.09
CA GLU A 210 14.92 2.47 -8.88
C GLU A 210 13.71 1.65 -8.41
N TYR A 211 13.47 1.60 -7.09
CA TYR A 211 12.31 0.90 -6.55
C TYR A 211 11.02 1.70 -6.78
N ALA A 212 11.05 3.01 -6.58
CA ALA A 212 9.91 3.89 -6.80
C ALA A 212 9.42 3.79 -8.25
N ASP A 213 10.32 3.80 -9.23
CA ASP A 213 10.02 3.62 -10.65
C ASP A 213 9.35 2.26 -10.93
N GLN A 214 9.82 1.18 -10.31
CA GLN A 214 9.23 -0.16 -10.46
C GLN A 214 7.81 -0.25 -9.89
N CYS A 215 7.54 0.47 -8.80
CA CYS A 215 6.25 0.46 -8.13
C CYS A 215 5.29 1.56 -8.61
N GLY A 216 5.74 2.50 -9.44
CA GLY A 216 4.95 3.66 -9.86
C GLY A 216 4.74 4.67 -8.74
N ILE A 217 5.70 4.80 -7.81
CA ILE A 217 5.68 5.80 -6.75
C ILE A 217 6.38 7.07 -7.27
N VAL A 218 5.72 8.22 -7.17
CA VAL A 218 6.30 9.51 -7.52
C VAL A 218 7.20 10.00 -6.39
N CYS A 219 8.48 10.21 -6.68
CA CYS A 219 9.44 10.81 -5.75
C CYS A 219 9.46 12.34 -5.93
N VAL A 220 9.24 13.06 -4.83
CA VAL A 220 9.38 14.53 -4.76
C VAL A 220 10.47 14.83 -3.74
N ASP A 221 11.68 15.09 -4.23
CA ASP A 221 12.82 15.49 -3.39
C ASP A 221 12.75 16.98 -3.04
N ARG A 222 13.76 17.47 -2.33
CA ARG A 222 13.88 18.88 -1.96
C ARG A 222 13.68 19.80 -3.17
N GLU A 223 14.43 19.61 -4.26
CA GLU A 223 14.37 20.49 -5.42
C GLU A 223 12.99 20.45 -6.11
N ALA A 224 12.44 19.25 -6.28
CA ALA A 224 11.10 19.07 -6.83
C ALA A 224 10.02 19.72 -5.93
N LEU A 225 10.14 19.60 -4.61
CA LEU A 225 9.24 20.26 -3.66
C LEU A 225 9.32 21.78 -3.80
N TRP A 226 10.52 22.38 -3.86
CA TRP A 226 10.66 23.83 -4.05
C TRP A 226 10.02 24.32 -5.36
N THR A 227 10.29 23.64 -6.48
CA THR A 227 9.70 24.03 -7.77
C THR A 227 8.18 23.86 -7.78
N TRP A 228 7.66 22.83 -7.11
CA TRP A 228 6.23 22.64 -6.90
C TRP A 228 5.63 23.77 -6.04
N THR A 229 6.29 24.14 -4.93
CA THR A 229 5.87 25.24 -4.06
C THR A 229 5.84 26.57 -4.78
N ASP A 230 6.81 26.85 -5.65
CA ASP A 230 6.87 28.11 -6.40
C ASP A 230 5.95 28.10 -7.65
N GLY A 231 5.27 26.98 -7.93
CA GLY A 231 4.39 26.81 -9.09
C GLY A 231 5.12 26.76 -10.44
N THR A 232 6.44 26.55 -10.41
CA THR A 232 7.28 26.44 -11.63
C THR A 232 7.43 25.00 -12.11
N GLY A 233 7.27 24.03 -11.19
CA GLY A 233 7.24 22.60 -11.45
C GLY A 233 5.81 22.04 -11.54
N PRO A 234 5.63 20.84 -12.11
CA PRO A 234 4.33 20.17 -12.18
C PRO A 234 3.89 19.65 -10.80
N ALA A 235 2.58 19.50 -10.62
CA ALA A 235 2.07 18.81 -9.44
C ALA A 235 2.37 17.30 -9.52
N PRO A 236 2.56 16.59 -8.39
CA PRO A 236 3.01 15.20 -8.39
C PRO A 236 2.11 14.22 -9.17
N TRP A 237 0.79 14.46 -9.17
CA TRP A 237 -0.16 13.64 -9.92
C TRP A 237 -0.07 13.83 -11.44
N GLU A 238 0.48 14.94 -11.95
CA GLU A 238 0.68 15.14 -13.38
C GLU A 238 1.88 14.33 -13.91
N ALA A 239 2.90 14.12 -13.06
CA ALA A 239 4.07 13.31 -13.37
C ALA A 239 3.80 11.80 -13.26
N ALA A 240 2.78 11.41 -12.48
CA ALA A 240 2.40 10.01 -12.33
C ALA A 240 1.95 9.43 -13.68
N PRO A 241 2.46 8.26 -14.11
CA PRO A 241 2.08 7.65 -15.37
C PRO A 241 0.59 7.32 -15.36
N GLY A 242 -0.22 8.18 -15.96
CA GLY A 242 -1.65 7.93 -16.11
C GLY A 242 -1.88 6.71 -17.01
N GLU A 243 -2.89 5.91 -16.68
CA GLU A 243 -3.58 5.09 -17.67
C GLU A 243 -4.08 6.03 -18.77
N ARG A 244 -3.25 6.25 -19.80
CA ARG A 244 -3.72 6.78 -21.07
C ARG A 244 -4.78 5.81 -21.55
N SER A 245 -6.04 6.23 -21.43
CA SER A 245 -7.16 5.84 -22.28
C SER A 245 -6.71 4.92 -23.41
N ALA A 246 -6.84 3.61 -23.18
CA ALA A 246 -6.71 2.60 -24.23
C ALA A 246 -7.94 2.72 -25.15
N GLY A 247 -7.99 3.81 -25.91
CA GLY A 247 -8.72 3.92 -27.16
C GLY A 247 -8.12 2.93 -28.13
N TRP A 248 -8.57 1.68 -28.04
CA TRP A 248 -8.41 0.68 -29.10
C TRP A 248 -9.67 0.59 -29.97
N GLU A 249 -10.50 1.63 -30.07
CA GLU A 249 -11.64 1.60 -31.00
C GLU A 249 -11.41 2.51 -32.22
N ARG A 250 -11.32 1.83 -33.37
CA ARG A 250 -11.42 2.31 -34.77
C ARG A 250 -10.12 2.66 -35.50
N ALA A 251 -9.25 1.67 -35.64
CA ALA A 251 -8.37 1.55 -36.81
C ALA A 251 -8.30 0.07 -37.25
N GLY A 252 -9.38 -0.43 -37.85
CA GLY A 252 -9.43 -1.82 -38.30
C GLY A 252 -10.74 -2.25 -38.97
N ALA A 253 -11.57 -1.30 -39.40
CA ALA A 253 -12.74 -1.58 -40.22
C ALA A 253 -12.76 -0.54 -41.35
N GLU A 254 -11.93 -0.77 -42.36
CA GLU A 254 -12.09 -0.33 -43.75
C GLU A 254 -10.79 -0.63 -44.52
N SER A 255 -10.71 -1.85 -45.05
CA SER A 255 -9.94 -2.21 -46.24
C SER A 255 -10.44 -3.54 -46.79
#